data_AF-A0AA38XU78-F1
#
_entry.id   AF-A0AA38XU78-F1
#
_cell.length_a   1.000
_cell.length_b   1.000
_cell.length_c   1.000
_cell.angle_alpha   90.00
_cell.angle_beta   90.00
_cell.angle_gamma   90.00
#
_symmetry.space_group_name_H-M   'P 1'
#
loop_
_entity.id
_entity.type
_entity.pdbx_description
1 polymer ?
#
loop_
_entity_poly.entity_id
_entity_poly.type
_entity_poly.pdbx_seq_one_letter_code
_entity_poly.pdbx_strand_id
1 'polypeptide(L)'
;MSKDDSIEFEGTVSETLPNTTFRVRLENGHEIIAHISGRMRKNYIRILTGDRVKVEMTPYDLTKGRITYRMNHACGRFAFAPAASSWHPIQSGSPPPAPVMNMSSLPAGFAALALIAGALIAPAAQAADTPPATTGDSCIALSEGQQIVRAGADRDVLLRNGDQHYRVIFTASCNSAVTSRRLAFETQGESNQLCGGSRSVLKTDRASCTIERIESLEAAAFKRMARQRSR
;
A
#
# COMPACT_ATOMS: atom_id res chain seq x y z
N MET A 1 -13.52 -27.96 -9.11
CA MET A 1 -12.45 -28.65 -8.36
C MET A 1 -11.76 -27.64 -7.47
N SER A 2 -11.83 -27.88 -6.16
CA SER A 2 -11.35 -27.00 -5.08
C SER A 2 -9.87 -26.68 -5.24
N LYS A 3 -9.49 -25.45 -4.89
CA LYS A 3 -8.22 -24.81 -5.27
C LYS A 3 -7.11 -24.98 -4.24
N ASP A 4 -7.32 -25.81 -3.22
CA ASP A 4 -6.60 -25.70 -1.95
C ASP A 4 -5.69 -26.88 -1.62
N ASP A 5 -5.57 -27.87 -2.51
CA ASP A 5 -4.66 -28.99 -2.28
C ASP A 5 -3.30 -28.74 -2.95
N SER A 6 -2.68 -27.58 -2.73
CA SER A 6 -1.29 -27.34 -3.13
C SER A 6 -0.40 -27.25 -1.91
N ILE A 7 0.70 -28.00 -1.92
CA ILE A 7 1.65 -28.05 -0.83
C ILE A 7 2.75 -27.03 -1.09
N GLU A 8 3.07 -26.23 -0.10
CA GLU A 8 4.09 -25.18 -0.18
C GLU A 8 5.40 -25.64 0.46
N PHE A 9 6.51 -25.42 -0.24
CA PHE A 9 7.85 -25.70 0.26
C PHE A 9 8.80 -24.53 -0.02
N GLU A 10 9.84 -24.43 0.79
CA GLU A 10 10.95 -23.50 0.59
C GLU A 10 12.13 -24.22 -0.08
N GLY A 11 12.86 -23.49 -0.91
CA GLY A 11 14.04 -24.01 -1.59
C GLY A 11 14.94 -22.92 -2.14
N THR A 12 16.11 -23.33 -2.61
CA THR A 12 17.11 -22.45 -3.23
C THR A 12 17.29 -22.84 -4.68
N VAL A 13 17.35 -21.85 -5.57
CA VAL A 13 17.56 -22.10 -7.01
C VAL A 13 18.99 -22.53 -7.25
N SER A 14 19.19 -23.75 -7.76
CA SER A 14 20.52 -24.26 -8.10
C SER A 14 20.94 -23.80 -9.49
N GLU A 15 20.10 -24.03 -10.49
CA GLU A 15 20.43 -23.80 -11.90
C GLU A 15 19.25 -23.24 -12.70
N THR A 16 19.56 -22.46 -13.73
CA THR A 16 18.59 -21.93 -14.70
C THR A 16 18.55 -22.79 -15.96
N LEU A 17 17.39 -23.34 -16.30
CA LEU A 17 17.15 -24.15 -17.49
C LEU A 17 16.51 -23.32 -18.61
N PRO A 18 16.57 -23.78 -19.88
CA PRO A 18 15.82 -23.15 -20.96
C PRO A 18 14.30 -23.14 -20.68
N ASN A 19 13.55 -22.31 -21.40
CA ASN A 19 12.09 -22.17 -21.29
C ASN A 19 11.58 -21.61 -19.95
N THR A 20 12.35 -20.76 -19.27
CA THR A 20 11.99 -20.17 -17.95
C THR A 20 11.66 -21.22 -16.88
N THR A 21 12.39 -22.33 -16.93
CA THR A 21 12.37 -23.37 -15.90
C THR A 21 13.63 -23.27 -15.06
N PHE A 22 13.54 -23.69 -13.80
CA PHE A 22 14.60 -23.55 -12.82
C PHE A 22 14.72 -24.88 -12.07
N ARG A 23 15.95 -25.30 -11.82
CA ARG A 23 16.21 -26.36 -10.85
C ARG A 23 16.21 -25.74 -9.47
N VAL A 24 15.35 -26.25 -8.60
CA VAL A 24 15.23 -25.78 -7.21
C VAL A 24 15.59 -26.94 -6.30
N ARG A 25 16.54 -26.70 -5.41
CA ARG A 25 16.87 -27.62 -4.33
C ARG A 25 16.01 -27.26 -3.13
N LEU A 26 15.09 -28.14 -2.77
CA LEU A 26 14.25 -28.01 -1.59
C LEU A 26 15.10 -28.14 -0.32
N GLU A 27 14.60 -27.64 0.80
CA GLU A 27 15.25 -27.81 2.11
C GLU A 27 15.37 -29.29 2.51
N ASN A 28 14.48 -30.14 1.99
CA ASN A 28 14.53 -31.60 2.14
C ASN A 28 15.65 -32.27 1.34
N GLY A 29 16.44 -31.52 0.57
CA GLY A 29 17.57 -32.02 -0.23
C GLY A 29 17.21 -32.55 -1.62
N HIS A 30 15.91 -32.64 -1.96
CA HIS A 30 15.44 -33.05 -3.28
C HIS A 30 15.54 -31.91 -4.30
N GLU A 31 15.91 -32.24 -5.53
CA GLU A 31 15.90 -31.30 -6.66
C GLU A 31 14.64 -31.47 -7.50
N ILE A 32 13.97 -30.36 -7.78
CA ILE A 32 12.74 -30.32 -8.56
C ILE A 32 12.87 -29.33 -9.71
N ILE A 33 12.03 -29.51 -10.74
CA ILE A 33 11.94 -28.58 -11.86
C ILE A 33 10.75 -27.65 -11.60
N ALA A 34 11.02 -26.37 -11.43
CA ALA A 34 9.99 -25.38 -11.17
C ALA A 34 9.91 -24.33 -12.28
N HIS A 35 8.69 -23.84 -12.54
CA HIS A 35 8.45 -22.73 -13.47
C HIS A 35 7.90 -21.52 -12.72
N ILE A 36 8.13 -20.33 -13.28
CA ILE A 36 7.66 -19.07 -12.69
C ILE A 36 6.14 -18.95 -12.82
N SER A 37 5.46 -18.57 -11.74
CA SER A 37 4.02 -18.28 -11.76
C SER A 37 3.69 -17.09 -12.68
N GLY A 38 2.47 -17.11 -13.26
CA GLY A 38 2.02 -16.03 -14.15
C GLY A 38 2.06 -14.64 -13.49
N ARG A 39 1.77 -14.57 -12.18
CA ARG A 39 1.84 -13.33 -11.41
C ARG A 39 3.26 -12.77 -11.38
N MET A 40 4.25 -13.61 -11.12
CA MET A 40 5.65 -13.18 -11.13
C MET A 40 6.11 -12.73 -12.52
N ARG A 41 5.65 -13.38 -13.59
CA ARG A 41 5.91 -12.94 -14.98
C ARG A 41 5.35 -11.55 -15.27
N LYS A 42 4.11 -11.27 -14.86
CA LYS A 42 3.47 -9.95 -15.01
C LYS A 42 4.20 -8.86 -14.22
N ASN A 43 4.77 -9.21 -13.07
CA ASN A 43 5.53 -8.30 -12.22
C ASN A 43 7.01 -8.16 -12.61
N TYR A 44 7.44 -8.75 -13.73
CA TYR A 44 8.82 -8.72 -14.23
C TYR A 44 9.87 -9.17 -13.18
N ILE A 45 9.51 -10.11 -12.30
CA ILE A 45 10.41 -10.62 -11.27
C ILE A 45 11.39 -11.61 -11.92
N ARG A 46 12.68 -11.28 -11.89
CA ARG A 46 13.76 -12.15 -12.38
C ARG A 46 14.25 -13.04 -11.24
N ILE A 47 14.44 -14.32 -11.55
CA ILE A 47 15.03 -15.31 -10.65
C ILE A 47 16.45 -15.59 -11.12
N LEU A 48 17.40 -15.54 -10.20
CA LEU A 48 18.81 -15.87 -10.42
C LEU A 48 19.16 -17.16 -9.66
N THR A 49 20.32 -17.74 -9.98
CA THR A 49 20.90 -18.83 -9.19
C THR A 49 21.25 -18.34 -7.79
N GLY A 50 20.96 -19.16 -6.77
CA GLY A 50 21.16 -18.83 -5.36
C GLY A 50 20.01 -18.07 -4.69
N ASP A 51 18.96 -17.67 -5.42
CA ASP A 51 17.79 -17.05 -4.81
C ASP A 51 17.00 -18.06 -3.95
N ARG A 52 16.58 -17.64 -2.74
CA ARG A 52 15.59 -18.37 -1.94
C ARG A 52 14.19 -18.12 -2.49
N VAL A 53 13.47 -19.19 -2.78
CA VAL A 53 12.15 -19.15 -3.42
C VAL A 53 11.17 -20.06 -2.70
N LYS A 54 9.89 -19.66 -2.73
CA LYS A 54 8.77 -20.48 -2.27
C LYS A 54 8.14 -21.16 -3.48
N VAL A 55 7.99 -22.47 -3.37
CA VAL A 55 7.48 -23.33 -4.45
C VAL A 55 6.20 -24.01 -3.98
N GLU A 56 5.17 -23.88 -4.79
CA GLU A 56 3.92 -24.63 -4.67
C GLU A 56 3.99 -25.86 -5.57
N MET A 57 3.70 -27.04 -5.01
CA MET A 57 3.62 -28.29 -5.75
C MET A 57 2.26 -28.94 -5.53
N THR A 58 1.85 -29.75 -6.49
CA THR A 58 0.62 -30.51 -6.41
C THR A 58 0.92 -31.84 -5.72
N PRO A 59 0.07 -32.36 -4.82
CA PRO A 59 0.29 -33.65 -4.14
C PRO A 59 0.44 -34.84 -5.10
N TYR A 60 -0.01 -34.68 -6.34
CA TYR A 60 0.11 -35.70 -7.38
C TYR A 60 1.50 -35.75 -8.03
N ASP A 61 2.24 -34.64 -8.05
CA ASP A 61 3.57 -34.57 -8.67
C ASP A 61 4.49 -33.65 -7.85
N LEU A 62 5.34 -34.27 -7.02
CA LEU A 62 6.34 -33.59 -6.20
C LEU A 62 7.63 -33.26 -6.98
N THR A 63 7.76 -33.71 -8.23
CA THR A 63 8.94 -33.45 -9.07
C THR A 63 8.85 -32.11 -9.81
N LYS A 64 7.63 -31.60 -9.96
CA LYS A 64 7.34 -30.33 -10.64
C LYS A 64 6.73 -29.32 -9.67
N GLY A 65 7.26 -28.11 -9.72
CA GLY A 65 6.82 -27.01 -8.86
C GLY A 65 6.44 -25.75 -9.62
N ARG A 66 5.74 -24.86 -8.93
CA ARG A 66 5.45 -23.49 -9.36
C ARG A 66 6.04 -22.50 -8.37
N ILE A 67 6.94 -21.64 -8.83
CA ILE A 67 7.53 -20.58 -8.01
C ILE A 67 6.51 -19.45 -7.85
N THR A 68 6.08 -19.19 -6.62
CA THR A 68 5.07 -18.15 -6.34
C THR A 68 5.63 -16.92 -5.65
N TYR A 69 6.74 -17.09 -4.93
CA TYR A 69 7.39 -15.98 -4.25
C TYR A 69 8.91 -16.12 -4.28
N ARG A 70 9.61 -15.01 -4.51
CA ARG A 70 11.05 -14.88 -4.29
C ARG A 70 11.23 -14.18 -2.95
N MET A 71 11.94 -14.82 -2.03
CA MET A 71 12.30 -14.17 -0.78
C MET A 71 13.36 -13.13 -1.09
N ASN A 72 13.02 -11.86 -0.91
CA ASN A 72 14.04 -10.83 -0.90
C ASN A 72 14.92 -11.11 0.31
N HIS A 73 16.15 -11.55 0.08
CA HIS A 73 17.19 -11.38 1.08
C HIS A 73 17.14 -9.90 1.44
N ALA A 74 16.80 -9.60 2.70
CA ALA A 74 16.99 -8.27 3.23
C ALA A 74 18.39 -7.87 2.78
N CYS A 75 18.46 -6.79 2.00
CA CYS A 75 19.70 -6.25 1.51
C CYS A 75 20.52 -5.86 2.74
N GLY A 76 21.27 -6.83 3.24
CA GLY A 76 22.39 -6.64 4.13
C GLY A 76 23.45 -5.95 3.30
N ARG A 77 23.42 -4.62 3.35
CA ARG A 77 24.66 -3.89 3.60
C ARG A 77 25.47 -4.73 4.60
N PHE A 78 26.65 -5.19 4.19
CA PHE A 78 27.55 -6.14 4.89
C PHE A 78 27.33 -7.64 4.64
N ALA A 79 28.11 -8.18 3.70
CA ALA A 79 28.92 -9.39 3.91
C ALA A 79 30.00 -9.52 2.81
N PHE A 80 30.80 -8.48 2.60
CA PHE A 80 32.17 -8.69 2.11
C PHE A 80 33.05 -8.75 3.34
N ALA A 81 33.32 -9.97 3.80
CA ALA A 81 34.50 -10.26 4.60
C ALA A 81 35.06 -11.60 4.14
N PRO A 82 36.10 -11.54 3.29
CA PRO A 82 37.25 -12.39 3.50
C PRO A 82 38.46 -11.53 3.88
N ALA A 83 39.02 -11.90 5.02
CA ALA A 83 40.37 -11.68 5.54
C ALA A 83 41.33 -10.71 4.82
N ALA A 84 41.86 -9.78 5.64
CA ALA A 84 43.25 -9.33 5.68
C ALA A 84 43.84 -8.56 4.49
N SER A 85 43.92 -7.23 4.62
CA SER A 85 45.21 -6.51 4.67
C SER A 85 45.01 -5.00 4.89
N SER A 86 45.47 -4.53 6.05
CA SER A 86 45.90 -3.17 6.41
C SER A 86 45.33 -1.98 5.63
N TRP A 87 44.25 -1.39 6.14
CA TRP A 87 43.94 0.02 5.93
C TRP A 87 44.13 0.77 7.24
N HIS A 88 45.14 1.64 7.30
CA HIS A 88 45.35 2.55 8.43
C HIS A 88 44.41 3.76 8.28
N PRO A 89 43.63 4.13 9.32
CA PRO A 89 42.81 5.34 9.28
C PRO A 89 43.69 6.59 9.49
N ILE A 90 43.66 7.51 8.52
CA ILE A 90 44.21 8.87 8.68
C ILE A 90 43.30 9.62 9.66
N GLN A 91 43.93 10.17 10.70
CA GLN A 91 43.27 10.88 11.79
C GLN A 91 42.39 12.03 11.30
N SER A 92 41.18 12.03 11.83
CA SER A 92 40.20 13.11 11.84
C SER A 92 40.76 14.39 12.46
N GLY A 93 40.84 15.46 11.67
CA GLY A 93 40.91 16.83 12.19
C GLY A 93 39.61 17.19 12.89
N SER A 94 39.71 17.55 14.17
CA SER A 94 38.60 18.02 15.00
C SER A 94 38.15 19.42 14.55
N PRO A 95 36.84 19.68 14.34
CA PRO A 95 36.33 21.03 14.23
C PRO A 95 36.20 21.69 15.62
N PRO A 96 36.45 23.02 15.75
CA PRO A 96 36.31 23.73 17.01
C PRO A 96 34.83 23.92 17.42
N PRO A 97 34.53 24.03 18.73
CA PRO A 97 33.17 24.25 19.23
C PRO A 97 32.69 25.69 18.97
N ALA A 98 31.44 25.82 18.54
CA ALA A 98 30.74 27.11 18.46
C ALA A 98 30.37 27.64 19.85
N PRO A 99 30.33 28.98 20.05
CA PRO A 99 29.91 29.58 21.31
C PRO A 99 28.40 29.49 21.52
N VAL A 100 28.01 29.05 22.72
CA VAL A 100 26.65 29.07 23.25
C VAL A 100 26.27 30.50 23.63
N MET A 101 25.28 31.09 22.95
CA MET A 101 24.61 32.31 23.41
C MET A 101 23.43 31.95 24.31
N ASN A 102 23.55 32.45 25.53
CA ASN A 102 22.61 32.44 26.64
C ASN A 102 21.32 33.21 26.26
N MET A 103 20.16 32.54 26.35
CA MET A 103 18.85 33.16 26.18
C MET A 103 17.96 32.79 27.37
N SER A 104 18.06 33.57 28.45
CA SER A 104 17.14 33.51 29.58
C SER A 104 16.89 34.90 30.15
N SER A 105 15.83 35.56 29.70
CA SER A 105 15.07 36.54 30.49
C SER A 105 13.88 37.08 29.69
N LEU A 106 12.71 36.48 29.89
CA LEU A 106 11.43 37.10 29.58
C LEU A 106 10.48 36.75 30.74
N PRO A 107 10.16 37.71 31.63
CA PRO A 107 9.04 37.60 32.54
C PRO A 107 7.85 38.38 31.97
N ALA A 108 6.66 37.77 32.01
CA ALA A 108 5.40 38.43 32.33
C ALA A 108 4.27 37.43 32.09
N GLY A 109 3.85 36.76 33.15
CA GLY A 109 2.49 36.28 33.22
C GLY A 109 1.56 37.48 33.37
N PHE A 110 0.40 37.45 32.73
CA PHE A 110 -0.82 38.01 33.31
C PHE A 110 -2.00 37.20 32.81
N ALA A 111 -2.58 36.48 33.76
CA ALA A 111 -3.84 35.78 33.64
C ALA A 111 -4.99 36.80 33.61
N ALA A 112 -5.94 36.60 32.71
CA ALA A 112 -7.32 37.05 32.85
C ALA A 112 -8.21 36.16 31.96
N LEU A 113 -9.03 35.27 32.52
CA LEU A 113 -10.41 35.50 32.96
C LEU A 113 -11.41 35.48 31.80
N ALA A 114 -12.26 34.45 31.73
CA ALA A 114 -13.70 34.58 31.48
C ALA A 114 -14.39 33.20 31.49
N LEU A 115 -15.24 33.00 32.50
CA LEU A 115 -16.30 32.00 32.62
C LEU A 115 -17.49 32.41 31.75
N ILE A 116 -18.04 31.52 30.91
CA ILE A 116 -19.44 31.50 30.40
C ILE A 116 -19.74 30.03 30.04
N ALA A 117 -20.49 29.23 30.82
CA ALA A 117 -21.96 29.12 30.99
C ALA A 117 -22.69 28.25 29.94
N GLY A 118 -23.60 27.38 30.43
CA GLY A 118 -24.76 26.81 29.71
C GLY A 118 -24.47 25.49 28.95
N ALA A 119 -24.82 24.30 29.45
CA ALA A 119 -26.15 23.71 29.64
C ALA A 119 -26.88 23.28 28.33
N LEU A 120 -27.05 21.95 28.23
CA LEU A 120 -28.27 21.22 27.86
C LEU A 120 -28.59 20.84 26.39
N ILE A 121 -28.93 19.54 26.29
CA ILE A 121 -29.86 18.83 25.38
C ILE A 121 -29.27 18.21 24.11
N ALA A 122 -29.14 16.88 24.17
CA ALA A 122 -29.21 15.99 23.04
C ALA A 122 -30.67 15.63 22.74
N PRO A 123 -31.05 15.43 21.46
CA PRO A 123 -32.06 14.45 21.13
C PRO A 123 -31.59 13.43 20.09
N ALA A 124 -32.31 12.32 20.13
CA ALA A 124 -32.11 11.05 19.46
C ALA A 124 -32.12 11.13 17.92
N ALA A 125 -31.31 10.23 17.36
CA ALA A 125 -31.55 9.43 16.18
C ALA A 125 -32.96 9.53 15.55
N GLN A 126 -32.99 9.88 14.26
CA GLN A 126 -33.91 9.26 13.31
C GLN A 126 -33.08 8.65 12.17
N ALA A 127 -33.17 7.32 12.08
CA ALA A 127 -32.92 6.57 10.87
C ALA A 127 -34.28 6.11 10.34
N ALA A 128 -34.67 6.55 9.15
CA ALA A 128 -35.63 5.87 8.28
C ALA A 128 -35.55 6.44 6.86
N ASP A 129 -35.00 5.61 5.96
CA ASP A 129 -35.30 5.48 4.54
C ASP A 129 -35.61 6.72 3.69
N THR A 130 -34.59 7.15 2.96
CA THR A 130 -34.75 7.48 1.53
C THR A 130 -33.40 7.26 0.84
N PRO A 131 -33.28 6.39 -0.19
CA PRO A 131 -32.08 6.41 -1.03
C PRO A 131 -32.17 7.62 -1.96
N PRO A 132 -31.29 8.63 -1.83
CA PRO A 132 -31.24 9.67 -2.85
C PRO A 132 -30.60 9.06 -4.10
N ALA A 133 -31.34 9.08 -5.20
CA ALA A 133 -30.75 9.15 -6.52
C ALA A 133 -29.76 10.33 -6.49
N THR A 134 -28.47 10.01 -6.43
CA THR A 134 -27.46 11.02 -6.12
C THR A 134 -26.86 11.54 -7.42
N THR A 135 -27.45 12.63 -7.87
CA THR A 135 -27.04 13.47 -8.98
C THR A 135 -25.71 14.14 -8.66
N GLY A 136 -24.67 13.90 -9.47
CA GLY A 136 -23.56 14.79 -9.86
C GLY A 136 -22.68 15.52 -8.83
N ASP A 137 -23.26 16.13 -7.80
CA ASP A 137 -22.65 17.18 -6.99
C ASP A 137 -22.74 16.94 -5.47
N SER A 138 -23.14 15.76 -5.03
CA SER A 138 -23.25 15.45 -3.61
C SER A 138 -21.87 15.31 -2.95
N CYS A 139 -21.69 16.02 -1.83
CA CYS A 139 -20.59 15.76 -0.90
C CYS A 139 -20.95 14.60 0.03
N ILE A 140 -19.98 13.75 0.32
CA ILE A 140 -20.11 12.60 1.22
C ILE A 140 -19.23 12.87 2.44
N ALA A 141 -19.82 12.75 3.64
CA ALA A 141 -19.05 12.80 4.88
C ALA A 141 -18.19 11.53 5.02
N LEU A 142 -16.88 11.72 5.14
CA LEU A 142 -15.92 10.65 5.33
C LEU A 142 -15.90 10.27 6.83
N SER A 143 -15.91 8.99 7.16
CA SER A 143 -15.69 8.55 8.54
C SER A 143 -14.21 8.24 8.79
N GLU A 144 -13.79 8.22 10.06
CA GLU A 144 -12.40 7.95 10.44
C GLU A 144 -11.90 6.57 9.97
N GLY A 145 -12.81 5.61 9.72
CA GLY A 145 -12.51 4.26 9.25
C GLY A 145 -12.50 4.08 7.73
N GLN A 146 -12.44 5.16 6.96
CA GLN A 146 -12.44 5.08 5.50
C GLN A 146 -11.22 4.33 4.93
N GLN A 147 -11.47 3.49 3.93
CA GLN A 147 -10.43 2.71 3.26
C GLN A 147 -10.46 2.91 1.75
N ILE A 148 -9.34 3.38 1.20
CA ILE A 148 -9.13 3.52 -0.25
C ILE A 148 -8.61 2.19 -0.80
N VAL A 149 -9.38 1.57 -1.68
CA VAL A 149 -9.04 0.33 -2.39
C VAL A 149 -8.69 0.66 -3.84
N ARG A 150 -7.49 0.26 -4.26
CA ARG A 150 -6.97 0.57 -5.59
C ARG A 150 -7.54 -0.43 -6.62
N ALA A 151 -8.44 0.02 -7.50
CA ALA A 151 -9.11 -0.84 -8.50
C ALA A 151 -8.27 -1.20 -9.74
N GLY A 152 -7.01 -0.77 -9.83
CA GLY A 152 -6.09 -1.21 -10.89
C GLY A 152 -6.24 -0.47 -12.21
N ALA A 153 -7.21 0.44 -12.33
CA ALA A 153 -7.19 1.47 -13.37
C ALA A 153 -6.65 2.78 -12.80
N ASP A 154 -6.10 3.60 -13.70
CA ASP A 154 -5.65 4.97 -13.46
C ASP A 154 -6.82 5.97 -13.42
N ARG A 155 -8.01 5.57 -13.87
CA ARG A 155 -9.18 6.45 -14.03
C ARG A 155 -10.09 6.53 -12.80
N ASP A 156 -9.98 5.57 -11.87
CA ASP A 156 -10.84 5.51 -10.69
C ASP A 156 -10.17 4.84 -9.49
N VAL A 157 -10.67 5.16 -8.29
CA VAL A 157 -10.37 4.48 -7.04
C VAL A 157 -11.67 4.08 -6.35
N LEU A 158 -11.62 3.00 -5.59
CA LEU A 158 -12.76 2.55 -4.80
C LEU A 158 -12.59 3.05 -3.37
N LEU A 159 -13.66 3.53 -2.77
CA LEU A 159 -13.69 3.99 -1.40
C LEU A 159 -14.69 3.16 -0.61
N ARG A 160 -14.25 2.64 0.53
CA ARG A 160 -15.12 2.00 1.52
C ARG A 160 -15.24 2.93 2.72
N ASN A 161 -16.47 3.32 3.05
CA ASN A 161 -16.78 4.19 4.18
C ASN A 161 -17.81 3.46 5.07
N GLY A 162 -17.33 2.69 6.05
CA GLY A 162 -18.17 1.77 6.80
C GLY A 162 -18.80 0.70 5.90
N ASP A 163 -20.13 0.74 5.78
CA ASP A 163 -20.95 -0.16 4.94
C ASP A 163 -21.20 0.39 3.54
N GLN A 164 -20.98 1.70 3.33
CA GLN A 164 -21.14 2.32 2.03
C GLN A 164 -19.89 2.14 1.18
N HIS A 165 -20.11 1.82 -0.09
CA HIS A 165 -19.06 1.60 -1.06
C HIS A 165 -19.23 2.61 -2.18
N TYR A 166 -18.14 3.25 -2.59
CA TYR A 166 -18.16 4.26 -3.63
C TYR A 166 -17.07 4.00 -4.66
N ARG A 167 -17.35 4.49 -5.87
CA ARG A 167 -16.40 4.61 -6.97
C ARG A 167 -16.12 6.08 -7.19
N VAL A 168 -14.87 6.47 -7.01
CA VAL A 168 -14.41 7.83 -7.21
C VAL A 168 -13.73 7.90 -8.57
N ILE A 169 -14.32 8.65 -9.50
CA ILE A 169 -13.83 8.76 -10.87
C ILE A 169 -13.09 10.09 -11.02
N PHE A 170 -11.91 10.04 -11.64
CA PHE A 170 -11.08 11.22 -11.87
C PHE A 170 -11.34 11.85 -13.24
N THR A 171 -11.17 13.17 -13.33
CA THR A 171 -11.32 13.94 -14.59
C THR A 171 -10.28 13.54 -15.65
N ALA A 172 -9.07 13.17 -15.21
CA ALA A 172 -7.98 12.68 -16.05
C ALA A 172 -7.42 11.35 -15.53
N SER A 173 -6.58 10.68 -16.32
CA SER A 173 -5.85 9.50 -15.85
C SER A 173 -4.87 9.88 -14.73
N CYS A 174 -5.04 9.25 -13.58
CA CYS A 174 -4.23 9.44 -12.38
C CYS A 174 -3.30 8.24 -12.14
N ASN A 175 -2.22 8.15 -12.92
CA ASN A 175 -1.24 7.05 -12.78
C ASN A 175 -0.61 7.00 -11.36
N SER A 176 -0.45 8.15 -10.72
CA SER A 176 0.04 8.26 -9.35
C SER A 176 -0.84 7.54 -8.32
N ALA A 177 -2.15 7.39 -8.53
CA ALA A 177 -3.03 6.64 -7.62
C ALA A 177 -2.69 5.14 -7.58
N VAL A 178 -2.20 4.59 -8.68
CA VAL A 178 -1.84 3.16 -8.79
C VAL A 178 -0.53 2.85 -8.07
N THR A 179 0.43 3.77 -8.13
CA THR A 179 1.82 3.56 -7.70
C THR A 179 2.16 4.16 -6.33
N SER A 180 1.39 5.14 -5.84
CA SER A 180 1.70 5.84 -4.59
C SER A 180 1.35 5.03 -3.35
N ARG A 181 2.15 5.19 -2.30
CA ARG A 181 1.96 4.49 -1.01
C ARG A 181 0.94 5.21 -0.16
N ARG A 182 0.96 6.55 -0.18
CA ARG A 182 -0.01 7.40 0.52
C ARG A 182 -1.05 7.94 -0.46
N LEU A 183 -2.30 7.82 -0.04
CA LEU A 183 -3.47 8.33 -0.74
C LEU A 183 -4.33 9.02 0.32
N ALA A 184 -4.63 10.31 0.12
CA ALA A 184 -5.47 11.08 1.03
C ALA A 184 -6.39 11.99 0.21
N PHE A 185 -7.65 12.08 0.61
CA PHE A 185 -8.58 13.03 0.01
C PHE A 185 -8.48 14.38 0.71
N GLU A 186 -8.47 15.45 -0.07
CA GLU A 186 -8.47 16.82 0.41
C GLU A 186 -9.54 17.61 -0.32
N THR A 187 -10.32 18.39 0.44
CA THR A 187 -11.45 19.18 -0.05
C THR A 187 -11.24 20.63 0.37
N GLN A 188 -11.57 21.56 -0.51
CA GLN A 188 -11.41 22.99 -0.23
C GLN A 188 -12.45 23.43 0.81
N GLY A 189 -11.98 23.75 2.02
CA GLY A 189 -12.78 24.44 3.04
C GLY A 189 -13.38 23.57 4.15
N GLU A 190 -13.42 22.25 4.02
CA GLU A 190 -13.90 21.35 5.07
C GLU A 190 -13.01 20.11 5.19
N SER A 191 -12.59 19.79 6.42
CA SER A 191 -11.96 18.51 6.73
C SER A 191 -13.02 17.41 6.71
N ASN A 192 -12.69 16.26 6.12
CA ASN A 192 -13.47 15.03 6.21
C ASN A 192 -14.75 14.96 5.34
N GLN A 193 -14.78 15.67 4.21
CA GLN A 193 -15.80 15.47 3.18
C GLN A 193 -15.19 15.17 1.81
N LEU A 194 -15.91 14.42 0.98
CA LEU A 194 -15.55 14.11 -0.40
C LEU A 194 -16.65 14.58 -1.35
N CYS A 195 -16.33 15.51 -2.23
CA CYS A 195 -17.26 16.12 -3.16
C CYS A 195 -16.89 15.82 -4.61
N GLY A 196 -17.91 15.55 -5.43
CA GLY A 196 -17.78 15.54 -6.88
C GLY A 196 -17.61 16.95 -7.46
N GLY A 197 -17.45 17.04 -8.78
CA GLY A 197 -17.43 18.29 -9.53
C GLY A 197 -16.12 19.09 -9.41
N SER A 198 -14.97 18.41 -9.32
CA SER A 198 -13.64 19.03 -9.21
C SER A 198 -13.34 19.81 -7.92
N ARG A 199 -14.20 19.69 -6.91
CA ARG A 199 -14.03 20.35 -5.60
C ARG A 199 -13.09 19.60 -4.65
N SER A 200 -12.98 18.29 -4.84
CA SER A 200 -12.08 17.44 -4.06
C SER A 200 -10.95 16.91 -4.92
N VAL A 201 -9.82 16.70 -4.26
CA VAL A 201 -8.57 16.27 -4.88
C VAL A 201 -8.02 15.08 -4.10
N LEU A 202 -7.58 14.06 -4.82
CA LEU A 202 -6.80 12.97 -4.26
C LEU A 202 -5.32 13.38 -4.25
N LYS A 203 -4.77 13.60 -3.06
CA LYS A 203 -3.33 13.80 -2.85
C LYS A 203 -2.62 12.45 -2.85
N THR A 204 -1.55 12.40 -3.61
CA THR A 204 -0.62 11.27 -3.67
C THR A 204 0.80 11.75 -3.40
N ASP A 205 1.77 10.83 -3.26
CA ASP A 205 3.17 11.19 -3.01
C ASP A 205 3.82 12.00 -4.15
N ARG A 206 3.27 11.94 -5.39
CA ARG A 206 3.89 12.54 -6.59
C ARG A 206 3.00 13.51 -7.38
N ALA A 207 1.69 13.48 -7.15
CA ALA A 207 0.73 14.29 -7.89
C ALA A 207 -0.55 14.52 -7.09
N SER A 208 -1.36 15.45 -7.56
CA SER A 208 -2.72 15.70 -7.10
C SER A 208 -3.70 15.43 -8.23
N CYS A 209 -4.71 14.60 -7.98
CA CYS A 209 -5.67 14.17 -9.00
C CYS A 209 -7.08 14.68 -8.67
N THR A 210 -7.69 15.38 -9.61
CA THR A 210 -9.01 15.98 -9.45
C THR A 210 -10.12 14.95 -9.59
N ILE A 211 -11.13 15.03 -8.72
CA ILE A 211 -12.27 14.12 -8.70
C ILE A 211 -13.41 14.71 -9.53
N GLU A 212 -13.88 13.96 -10.53
CA GLU A 212 -14.97 14.38 -11.40
C GLU A 212 -16.33 14.03 -10.80
N ARG A 213 -16.55 12.75 -10.49
CA ARG A 213 -17.81 12.27 -9.92
C ARG A 213 -17.62 11.12 -8.96
N ILE A 214 -18.60 10.93 -8.08
CA ILE A 214 -18.63 9.84 -7.10
C ILE A 214 -19.90 9.04 -7.31
N GLU A 215 -19.76 7.73 -7.48
CA GLU A 215 -20.88 6.81 -7.67
C GLU A 215 -20.99 5.89 -6.46
N SER A 216 -22.20 5.72 -5.92
CA SER A 216 -22.48 4.67 -4.94
C SER A 216 -22.48 3.30 -5.63
N LEU A 217 -21.77 2.34 -5.06
CA LEU A 217 -21.71 0.96 -5.54
C LEU A 217 -22.37 0.00 -4.54
N GLU A 218 -23.00 -1.04 -5.06
CA GLU A 218 -23.37 -2.21 -4.26
C GLU A 218 -22.12 -2.98 -3.80
N ALA A 219 -22.19 -3.58 -2.60
CA ALA A 219 -21.08 -4.32 -2.02
C ALA A 219 -20.56 -5.47 -2.92
N ALA A 220 -21.45 -6.13 -3.68
CA ALA A 220 -21.07 -7.19 -4.61
C ALA A 220 -20.26 -6.65 -5.80
N ALA A 221 -20.65 -5.50 -6.36
CA ALA A 221 -19.94 -4.84 -7.44
C ALA A 221 -18.56 -4.37 -6.99
N PHE A 222 -18.46 -3.78 -5.79
CA PHE A 222 -17.19 -3.38 -5.19
C PHE A 222 -16.22 -4.56 -5.04
N LYS A 223 -16.68 -5.69 -4.48
CA LYS A 223 -15.85 -6.90 -4.33
C LYS A 223 -15.36 -7.45 -5.68
N ARG A 224 -16.21 -7.41 -6.71
CA ARG A 224 -15.84 -7.85 -8.06
C ARG A 224 -14.73 -6.99 -8.66
N MET A 225 -14.88 -5.66 -8.59
CA MET A 225 -13.89 -4.70 -9.09
C MET A 225 -12.58 -4.77 -8.30
N ALA A 226 -12.65 -4.84 -6.97
CA ALA A 226 -11.46 -4.96 -6.12
C ALA A 226 -10.63 -6.22 -6.42
N ARG A 227 -11.28 -7.34 -6.77
CA ARG A 227 -10.60 -8.60 -7.16
C ARG A 227 -9.99 -8.56 -8.54
N GLN A 228 -10.44 -7.69 -9.44
CA GLN A 228 -10.02 -7.69 -10.85
C GLN A 228 -8.52 -7.40 -11.04
N ARG A 229 -7.87 -6.79 -10.03
CA ARG A 229 -6.41 -6.59 -9.97
C ARG A 229 -5.60 -7.85 -9.64
N SER A 230 -6.22 -8.88 -9.04
CA SER A 230 -5.50 -10.09 -8.62
C SER A 230 -5.37 -11.16 -9.71
N ARG A 231 -5.94 -10.93 -10.90
CA ARG A 231 -5.88 -11.87 -12.03
C ARG A 231 -4.85 -11.46 -13.07
#